data_AF-A0A924UJH8-F1
#
_entry.id   AF-A0A924UJH8-F1
#
_cell.length_a   1.000
_cell.length_b   1.000
_cell.length_c   1.000
_cell.angle_alpha   90.00
_cell.angle_beta   90.00
_cell.angle_gamma   90.00
#
_symmetry.space_group_name_H-M   'P 1'
#
loop_
_entity.id
_entity.type
_entity.pdbx_description
1 polymer ?
#
loop_
_entity_poly.entity_id
_entity_poly.type
_entity_poly.pdbx_seq_one_letter_code
_entity_poly.pdbx_strand_id
1 'polypeptide(L)'
;MAALAFFIYNDPLRDECEVQAKIFENHTKGILTAEKIKGRTQFPKIEYWRDLCRDGNSEGACEDYFSGLKITTQAVGSMNEKCQLTYAQKNPDLLTQVSQAIQIMALIAWGEKPPEGLSNRLGWLTESHLKTFCSLKRFYQLAAGEENFLPLREKVYNMFPAPWPEKIPIEGRTPENRPKAYKTVANPDGIFPKEKIYERSLFSIRCDLYL
;
A
#
# COMPACT_ATOMS: atom_id res chain seq x y z
N MET A 1 -25.72 -28.33 -34.19
CA MET A 1 -25.35 -26.89 -34.24
C MET A 1 -26.38 -25.97 -33.57
N ALA A 2 -27.69 -26.19 -33.71
CA ALA A 2 -28.72 -25.34 -33.08
C ALA A 2 -28.64 -25.27 -31.53
N ALA A 3 -28.31 -26.36 -30.85
CA ALA A 3 -28.15 -26.36 -29.40
C ALA A 3 -26.96 -25.51 -28.93
N LEU A 4 -25.82 -25.58 -29.64
CA LEU A 4 -24.63 -24.79 -29.34
C LEU A 4 -24.87 -23.28 -29.58
N ALA A 5 -25.61 -22.94 -30.63
CA ALA A 5 -26.05 -21.57 -30.88
C ALA A 5 -27.05 -21.07 -29.82
N PHE A 6 -27.95 -21.93 -29.33
CA PHE A 6 -28.89 -21.60 -28.26
C PHE A 6 -28.17 -21.34 -26.92
N PHE A 7 -27.13 -22.13 -26.59
CA PHE A 7 -26.31 -21.90 -25.39
C PHE A 7 -25.50 -20.60 -25.48
N ILE A 8 -24.84 -20.32 -26.60
CA ILE A 8 -24.07 -19.09 -26.81
C ILE A 8 -24.98 -17.84 -26.80
N TYR A 9 -26.21 -17.96 -27.30
CA TYR A 9 -27.17 -16.86 -27.36
C TYR A 9 -27.79 -16.53 -26.01
N ASN A 10 -28.12 -17.54 -25.20
CA ASN A 10 -28.80 -17.33 -23.91
C ASN A 10 -27.84 -17.11 -22.73
N ASP A 11 -26.61 -17.62 -22.82
CA ASP A 11 -25.57 -17.38 -21.81
C ASP A 11 -24.25 -17.09 -22.55
N PRO A 12 -24.07 -15.85 -23.04
CA PRO A 12 -22.85 -15.49 -23.75
C PRO A 12 -21.66 -15.80 -22.85
N LEU A 13 -20.64 -16.44 -23.42
CA LEU A 13 -19.41 -16.77 -22.72
C LEU A 13 -18.90 -15.50 -22.03
N ARG A 14 -18.94 -15.48 -20.69
CA ARG A 14 -18.46 -14.35 -19.91
C ARG A 14 -16.99 -14.13 -20.22
N ASP A 15 -16.61 -12.87 -20.34
CA ASP A 15 -15.21 -12.52 -20.53
C ASP A 15 -14.38 -13.03 -19.35
N GLU A 16 -13.20 -13.58 -19.63
CA GLU A 16 -12.33 -14.16 -18.60
C GLU A 16 -12.03 -13.15 -17.49
N CYS A 17 -11.84 -11.87 -17.84
CA CYS A 17 -11.56 -10.83 -16.86
C CYS A 17 -12.77 -10.46 -16.03
N GLU A 18 -14.00 -10.61 -16.54
CA GLU A 18 -15.21 -10.44 -15.74
C GLU A 18 -15.33 -11.54 -14.67
N VAL A 19 -14.98 -12.78 -15.02
CA VAL A 19 -14.97 -13.90 -14.08
C VAL A 19 -13.93 -13.66 -12.98
N GLN A 20 -12.71 -13.28 -13.36
CA GLN A 20 -11.63 -13.00 -12.42
C GLN A 20 -11.91 -11.77 -11.55
N ALA A 21 -12.50 -10.71 -12.11
CA ALA A 21 -12.95 -9.54 -11.36
C ALA A 21 -13.97 -9.91 -10.29
N LYS A 22 -14.92 -10.79 -10.62
CA LYS A 22 -15.91 -11.28 -9.65
C LYS A 22 -15.26 -12.12 -8.53
N ILE A 23 -14.25 -12.92 -8.84
CA ILE A 23 -13.48 -13.65 -7.83
C ILE A 23 -12.75 -12.67 -6.91
N PHE A 24 -12.11 -11.65 -7.48
CA PHE A 24 -11.47 -10.57 -6.72
C PHE A 24 -12.47 -9.90 -5.76
N GLU A 25 -13.61 -9.43 -6.26
CA GLU A 25 -14.64 -8.77 -5.46
C GLU A 25 -15.17 -9.66 -4.33
N ASN A 26 -15.34 -10.95 -4.59
CA ASN A 26 -15.76 -11.92 -3.58
C ASN A 26 -14.69 -12.13 -2.50
N HIS A 27 -13.41 -12.17 -2.87
CA HIS A 27 -12.30 -12.33 -1.92
C HIS A 27 -12.05 -11.07 -1.08
N THR A 28 -12.33 -9.88 -1.64
CA THR A 28 -12.12 -8.59 -0.94
C THR A 28 -13.39 -8.03 -0.32
N LYS A 29 -14.46 -8.82 -0.28
CA LYS A 29 -15.77 -8.42 0.22
C LYS A 29 -15.70 -8.09 1.72
N GLY A 30 -16.30 -6.97 2.12
CA GLY A 30 -16.21 -6.42 3.47
C GLY A 30 -14.88 -5.74 3.80
N ILE A 31 -13.85 -5.89 2.96
CA ILE A 31 -12.55 -5.21 3.09
C ILE A 31 -12.55 -3.97 2.20
N LEU A 32 -12.61 -4.16 0.88
CA LEU A 32 -12.59 -3.08 -0.13
C LEU A 32 -13.99 -2.68 -0.59
N THR A 33 -14.92 -3.63 -0.60
CA THR A 33 -16.30 -3.42 -1.06
C THR A 33 -17.30 -3.71 0.04
N ALA A 34 -18.44 -3.02 -0.01
CA ALA A 34 -19.50 -3.22 0.97
C ALA A 34 -20.09 -4.64 0.87
N GLU A 35 -20.49 -5.20 2.00
CA GLU A 35 -21.14 -6.51 2.09
C GLU A 35 -22.51 -6.42 2.76
N LYS A 36 -23.48 -7.22 2.31
CA LYS A 36 -24.73 -7.43 3.07
C LYS A 36 -24.59 -8.65 3.99
N ILE A 37 -24.64 -8.43 5.30
CA ILE A 37 -24.65 -9.48 6.33
C ILE A 37 -25.99 -9.41 7.08
N LYS A 38 -26.78 -10.49 7.02
CA LYS A 38 -28.09 -10.59 7.71
C LYS A 38 -29.00 -9.39 7.43
N GLY A 39 -29.05 -8.93 6.18
CA GLY A 39 -29.87 -7.79 5.75
C GLY A 39 -29.31 -6.40 6.08
N ARG A 40 -28.16 -6.30 6.76
CA ARG A 40 -27.48 -5.02 7.05
C ARG A 40 -26.28 -4.83 6.12
N THR A 41 -26.10 -3.61 5.62
CA THR A 41 -24.91 -3.24 4.84
C THR A 41 -23.75 -2.97 5.79
N GLN A 42 -22.68 -3.74 5.63
CA GLN A 42 -21.37 -3.48 6.21
C GLN A 42 -20.53 -2.72 5.18
N PHE A 43 -20.06 -1.53 5.57
CA PHE A 43 -19.19 -0.71 4.74
C PHE A 43 -17.77 -1.29 4.66
N PRO A 44 -16.99 -0.94 3.61
CA PRO A 44 -15.59 -1.32 3.50
C PRO A 44 -14.80 -0.92 4.75
N LYS A 45 -14.05 -1.86 5.31
CA LYS A 45 -13.26 -1.63 6.53
C LYS A 45 -11.87 -1.06 6.27
N ILE A 46 -11.36 -1.20 5.04
CA ILE A 46 -9.96 -0.88 4.72
C ILE A 46 -9.61 0.59 5.03
N GLU A 47 -10.54 1.52 4.80
CA GLU A 47 -10.34 2.95 5.09
C GLU A 47 -10.29 3.23 6.58
N TYR A 48 -11.20 2.62 7.36
CA TYR A 48 -11.19 2.71 8.81
C TYR A 48 -9.89 2.14 9.40
N TRP A 49 -9.47 0.96 8.94
CA TRP A 49 -8.22 0.33 9.38
C TRP A 49 -6.99 1.15 8.99
N ARG A 50 -7.00 1.77 7.80
CA ARG A 50 -5.96 2.70 7.35
C ARG A 50 -5.82 3.87 8.33
N ASP A 51 -6.94 4.49 8.70
CA ASP A 51 -6.94 5.67 9.56
C ASP A 51 -6.48 5.30 10.99
N LEU A 52 -6.95 4.18 11.54
CA LEU A 52 -6.44 3.63 12.81
C LEU A 52 -4.94 3.36 12.78
N CYS A 53 -4.44 2.73 11.73
CA CYS A 53 -3.02 2.43 11.58
C CYS A 53 -2.18 3.71 11.52
N ARG A 54 -2.65 4.72 10.77
CA ARG A 54 -1.99 6.02 10.65
C ARG A 54 -1.94 6.75 12.00
N ASP A 55 -3.04 6.72 12.75
CA ASP A 55 -3.17 7.49 13.98
C ASP A 55 -2.53 6.77 15.19
N GLY A 56 -2.53 5.43 15.20
CA GLY A 56 -2.02 4.61 16.30
C GLY A 56 -0.51 4.37 16.30
N ASN A 57 0.19 4.61 15.18
CA ASN A 57 1.65 4.56 15.01
C ASN A 57 2.36 3.42 15.79
N SER A 58 1.80 2.20 15.77
CA SER A 58 2.32 1.03 16.47
C SER A 58 1.94 -0.26 15.74
N GLU A 59 2.74 -1.31 15.91
CA GLU A 59 2.57 -2.58 15.20
C GLU A 59 1.16 -3.15 15.32
N GLY A 60 0.63 -3.17 16.54
CA GLY A 60 -0.73 -3.63 16.79
C GLY A 60 -1.81 -2.78 16.10
N ALA A 61 -1.60 -1.47 15.93
CA ALA A 61 -2.57 -0.59 15.28
C ALA A 61 -2.69 -0.84 13.76
N CYS A 62 -1.68 -1.43 13.14
CA CYS A 62 -1.62 -1.65 11.70
C CYS A 62 -1.92 -3.09 11.26
N GLU A 63 -2.09 -4.02 12.20
CA GLU A 63 -2.28 -5.44 11.91
C GLU A 63 -3.51 -5.70 11.02
N ASP A 64 -4.68 -5.15 11.38
CA ASP A 64 -5.91 -5.29 10.60
C ASP A 64 -5.75 -4.72 9.18
N TYR A 65 -5.08 -3.57 9.07
CA TYR A 65 -4.82 -2.93 7.79
C TYR A 65 -3.92 -3.80 6.91
N PHE A 66 -2.80 -4.28 7.45
CA PHE A 66 -1.87 -5.14 6.73
C PHE A 66 -2.46 -6.49 6.35
N SER A 67 -3.31 -7.07 7.21
CA SER A 67 -4.09 -8.26 6.90
C SER A 67 -5.05 -8.03 5.72
N GLY A 68 -5.77 -6.91 5.72
CA GLY A 68 -6.64 -6.51 4.60
C GLY A 68 -5.86 -6.29 3.30
N LEU A 69 -4.68 -5.66 3.36
CA LEU A 69 -3.80 -5.49 2.21
C LEU A 69 -3.26 -6.83 1.69
N LYS A 70 -2.91 -7.76 2.57
CA LYS A 70 -2.47 -9.11 2.19
C LYS A 70 -3.55 -9.83 1.39
N ILE A 71 -4.78 -9.85 1.89
CA ILE A 71 -5.94 -10.45 1.18
C ILE A 71 -6.13 -9.77 -0.18
N THR A 72 -6.04 -8.44 -0.22
CA THR A 72 -6.15 -7.67 -1.47
C THR A 72 -5.08 -8.07 -2.47
N THR A 73 -3.81 -8.12 -2.07
CA THR A 73 -2.70 -8.50 -2.98
C THR A 73 -2.81 -9.94 -3.47
N GLN A 74 -3.27 -10.87 -2.63
CA GLN A 74 -3.52 -12.25 -3.03
C GLN A 74 -4.65 -12.34 -4.05
N ALA A 75 -5.73 -11.59 -3.85
CA ALA A 75 -6.84 -11.52 -4.80
C ALA A 75 -6.40 -10.92 -6.13
N VAL A 76 -5.62 -9.83 -6.13
CA VAL A 76 -5.04 -9.26 -7.37
C VAL A 76 -4.11 -10.26 -8.05
N GLY A 77 -3.23 -10.91 -7.29
CA GLY A 77 -2.26 -11.88 -7.81
C GLY A 77 -2.89 -13.15 -8.40
N SER A 78 -4.14 -13.47 -8.04
CA SER A 78 -4.89 -14.57 -8.66
C SER A 78 -5.45 -14.22 -10.05
N MET A 79 -5.47 -12.93 -10.41
CA MET A 79 -5.86 -12.49 -11.75
C MET A 79 -4.67 -12.56 -12.69
N ASN A 80 -4.91 -12.86 -13.97
CA ASN A 80 -3.88 -12.72 -15.00
C ASN A 80 -3.55 -11.22 -15.22
N GLU A 81 -2.36 -10.92 -15.75
CA GLU A 81 -1.86 -9.54 -15.87
C GLU A 81 -2.80 -8.63 -16.69
N LYS A 82 -3.35 -9.16 -17.79
CA LYS A 82 -4.32 -8.43 -18.63
C LYS A 82 -5.57 -8.04 -17.84
N CYS A 83 -6.08 -8.94 -17.02
CA CYS A 83 -7.27 -8.70 -16.21
C CYS A 83 -6.98 -7.76 -15.04
N GLN A 84 -5.79 -7.83 -14.43
CA GLN A 84 -5.34 -6.85 -13.43
C GLN A 84 -5.38 -5.42 -13.99
N LEU A 85 -4.80 -5.20 -15.17
CA LEU A 85 -4.80 -3.91 -15.85
C LEU A 85 -6.21 -3.44 -16.19
N THR A 86 -7.01 -4.30 -16.81
CA THR A 86 -8.40 -3.99 -17.18
C THR A 86 -9.24 -3.64 -15.96
N TYR A 87 -9.07 -4.37 -14.86
CA TYR A 87 -9.79 -4.12 -13.62
C TYR A 87 -9.37 -2.80 -12.97
N ALA A 88 -8.06 -2.50 -12.91
CA ALA A 88 -7.53 -1.25 -12.37
C ALA A 88 -8.01 -0.02 -13.16
N GLN A 89 -8.09 -0.12 -14.50
CA GLN A 89 -8.63 0.93 -15.35
C GLN A 89 -10.12 1.20 -15.09
N LYS A 90 -10.91 0.15 -14.84
CA LYS A 90 -12.34 0.27 -14.51
C LYS A 90 -12.57 0.73 -13.06
N ASN A 91 -11.61 0.53 -12.16
CA ASN A 91 -11.72 0.81 -10.73
C ASN A 91 -10.54 1.67 -10.24
N PRO A 92 -10.48 2.97 -10.59
CA PRO A 92 -9.37 3.85 -10.24
C PRO A 92 -9.17 4.01 -8.72
N ASP A 93 -10.21 3.80 -7.92
CA ASP A 93 -10.12 3.83 -6.45
C ASP A 93 -9.18 2.75 -5.91
N LEU A 94 -9.06 1.60 -6.59
CA LEU A 94 -8.12 0.56 -6.21
C LEU A 94 -6.68 1.06 -6.30
N LEU A 95 -6.33 1.80 -7.36
CA LEU A 95 -4.99 2.38 -7.50
C LEU A 95 -4.72 3.45 -6.45
N THR A 96 -5.74 4.24 -6.09
CA THR A 96 -5.65 5.20 -4.98
C THR A 96 -5.36 4.47 -3.67
N GLN A 97 -6.11 3.42 -3.35
CA GLN A 97 -5.91 2.61 -2.14
C GLN A 97 -4.54 1.92 -2.11
N VAL A 98 -4.07 1.37 -3.23
CA VAL A 98 -2.74 0.76 -3.35
C VAL A 98 -1.63 1.81 -3.16
N SER A 99 -1.75 3.00 -3.75
CA SER A 99 -0.78 4.07 -3.56
C SER A 99 -0.68 4.52 -2.10
N GLN A 100 -1.83 4.63 -1.42
CA GLN A 100 -1.90 4.95 0.02
C GLN A 100 -1.26 3.84 0.86
N ALA A 101 -1.50 2.58 0.51
CA ALA A 101 -0.89 1.43 1.19
C ALA A 101 0.63 1.44 1.07
N ILE A 102 1.18 1.64 -0.14
CA ILE A 102 2.62 1.78 -0.37
C ILE A 102 3.20 2.92 0.47
N GLN A 103 2.54 4.08 0.47
CA GLN A 103 2.95 5.23 1.28
C GLN A 103 2.98 4.88 2.78
N ILE A 104 1.90 4.32 3.31
CA ILE A 104 1.76 4.02 4.74
C ILE A 104 2.79 2.98 5.17
N MET A 105 2.95 1.88 4.43
CA MET A 105 3.95 0.86 4.73
C MET A 105 5.37 1.43 4.73
N ALA A 106 5.69 2.32 3.78
CA ALA A 106 6.99 2.98 3.74
C ALA A 106 7.20 3.92 4.93
N LEU A 107 6.19 4.71 5.33
CA LEU A 107 6.24 5.60 6.49
C LEU A 107 6.40 4.84 7.81
N ILE A 108 5.68 3.73 7.94
CA ILE A 108 5.78 2.81 9.07
C ILE A 108 7.17 2.22 9.14
N ALA A 109 7.66 1.61 8.06
CA ALA A 109 9.01 1.05 8.01
C ALA A 109 10.10 2.08 8.35
N TRP A 110 9.88 3.34 7.98
CA TRP A 110 10.76 4.45 8.35
C TRP A 110 10.74 4.76 9.85
N GLY A 111 9.57 4.67 10.50
CA GLY A 111 9.41 4.91 11.93
C GLY A 111 9.59 6.38 12.33
N GLU A 112 9.88 6.63 13.61
CA GLU A 112 9.99 8.00 14.14
C GLU A 112 11.30 8.70 13.81
N LYS A 113 12.36 7.93 13.57
CA LYS A 113 13.69 8.40 13.19
C LYS A 113 14.18 7.60 11.99
N PRO A 114 14.98 8.19 11.09
CA PRO A 114 15.55 7.49 9.97
C PRO A 114 16.26 6.20 10.41
N PRO A 115 16.06 5.09 9.68
CA PRO A 115 16.78 3.84 9.95
C PRO A 115 18.29 4.08 10.01
N GLU A 116 18.92 3.57 11.07
CA GLU A 116 20.36 3.78 11.32
C GLU A 116 21.23 3.11 10.23
N GLY A 117 20.73 2.02 9.65
CA GLY A 117 21.37 1.31 8.54
C GLY A 117 20.38 0.40 7.79
N LEU A 118 20.90 -0.32 6.79
CA LEU A 118 20.11 -1.18 5.90
C LEU A 118 19.38 -2.31 6.63
N SER A 119 19.94 -2.83 7.74
CA SER A 119 19.29 -3.86 8.56
C SER A 119 18.02 -3.35 9.25
N ASN A 120 17.93 -2.05 9.50
CA ASN A 120 16.86 -1.43 10.29
C ASN A 120 15.76 -0.79 9.40
N ARG A 121 15.93 -0.83 8.07
CA ARG A 121 14.99 -0.18 7.11
C ARG A 121 13.61 -0.82 7.03
N LEU A 122 13.44 -1.98 7.65
CA LEU A 122 12.17 -2.70 7.71
C LEU A 122 11.33 -2.25 8.90
N GLY A 123 11.93 -1.59 9.90
CA GLY A 123 11.26 -1.20 11.13
C GLY A 123 10.56 -2.40 11.79
N TRP A 124 9.23 -2.33 11.81
CA TRP A 124 8.28 -3.25 12.43
C TRP A 124 7.60 -4.16 11.39
N LEU A 125 8.07 -4.11 10.13
CA LEU A 125 7.55 -4.97 9.08
C LEU A 125 8.15 -6.38 9.17
N THR A 126 7.27 -7.38 9.21
CA THR A 126 7.61 -8.79 9.10
C THR A 126 7.87 -9.17 7.63
N GLU A 127 8.44 -10.35 7.38
CA GLU A 127 8.63 -10.86 6.01
C GLU A 127 7.31 -10.92 5.21
N SER A 128 6.19 -11.28 5.87
CA SER A 128 4.87 -11.28 5.23
C SER A 128 4.46 -9.87 4.79
N HIS A 129 4.79 -8.84 5.56
CA HIS A 129 4.52 -7.45 5.19
C HIS A 129 5.37 -7.01 4.00
N LEU A 130 6.62 -7.49 3.89
CA LEU A 130 7.48 -7.19 2.74
C LEU A 130 6.93 -7.81 1.45
N LYS A 131 6.43 -9.04 1.50
CA LYS A 131 5.76 -9.70 0.36
C LYS A 131 4.54 -8.91 -0.08
N THR A 132 3.73 -8.43 0.87
CA THR A 132 2.57 -7.56 0.59
C THR A 132 3.03 -6.25 -0.06
N PHE A 133 4.02 -5.55 0.51
CA PHE A 133 4.55 -4.31 -0.05
C PHE A 133 5.07 -4.50 -1.48
N CYS A 134 5.84 -5.56 -1.73
CA CYS A 134 6.40 -5.85 -3.04
C CYS A 134 5.33 -6.21 -4.07
N SER A 135 4.29 -6.94 -3.67
CA SER A 135 3.12 -7.21 -4.52
C SER A 135 2.36 -5.93 -4.86
N LEU A 136 2.12 -5.05 -3.88
CA LEU A 136 1.48 -3.74 -4.10
C LEU A 136 2.32 -2.87 -5.04
N LYS A 137 3.62 -2.76 -4.79
CA LYS A 137 4.55 -1.98 -5.63
C LYS A 137 4.54 -2.48 -7.08
N ARG A 138 4.67 -3.80 -7.28
CA ARG A 138 4.62 -4.41 -8.62
C ARG A 138 3.29 -4.13 -9.32
N PHE A 139 2.17 -4.35 -8.62
CA PHE A 139 0.85 -4.08 -9.18
C PHE A 139 0.67 -2.60 -9.55
N TYR A 140 1.11 -1.69 -8.68
CA TYR A 140 1.03 -0.26 -8.95
C TYR A 140 1.88 0.14 -10.16
N GLN A 141 3.13 -0.33 -10.25
CA GLN A 141 4.01 -0.06 -11.40
C GLN A 141 3.43 -0.64 -12.70
N LEU A 142 2.85 -1.84 -12.64
CA LEU A 142 2.18 -2.46 -13.78
C LEU A 142 0.97 -1.63 -14.24
N ALA A 143 0.08 -1.25 -13.33
CA ALA A 143 -1.20 -0.64 -13.67
C ALA A 143 -1.17 0.87 -13.87
N ALA A 144 -0.34 1.59 -13.11
CA ALA A 144 -0.18 3.03 -13.22
C ALA A 144 1.04 3.45 -14.06
N GLY A 145 2.01 2.56 -14.29
CA GLY A 145 3.25 2.90 -14.99
C GLY A 145 4.34 3.45 -14.05
N GLU A 146 5.59 3.35 -14.50
CA GLU A 146 6.77 3.81 -13.74
C GLU A 146 6.76 5.34 -13.58
N GLU A 147 6.23 6.05 -14.58
CA GLU A 147 6.08 7.50 -14.60
C GLU A 147 5.18 8.03 -13.48
N ASN A 148 4.23 7.23 -13.00
CA ASN A 148 3.37 7.57 -11.86
C ASN A 148 3.95 7.07 -10.52
N PHE A 149 4.77 6.02 -10.56
CA PHE A 149 5.44 5.48 -9.37
C PHE A 149 6.54 6.42 -8.85
N LEU A 150 7.33 7.04 -9.73
CA LEU A 150 8.39 7.97 -9.31
C LEU A 150 7.84 9.18 -8.52
N PRO A 151 6.81 9.91 -8.98
CA PRO A 151 6.18 10.98 -8.20
C PRO A 151 5.58 10.51 -6.88
N LEU A 152 4.97 9.32 -6.84
CA LEU A 152 4.47 8.73 -5.60
C LEU A 152 5.62 8.56 -4.59
N ARG A 153 6.74 7.98 -5.02
CA ARG A 153 7.92 7.78 -4.18
C ARG A 153 8.48 9.11 -3.65
N GLU A 154 8.64 10.10 -4.52
CA GLU A 154 9.10 11.44 -4.14
C GLU A 154 8.15 12.13 -3.16
N LYS A 155 6.82 11.97 -3.35
CA LYS A 155 5.82 12.45 -2.40
C LYS A 155 6.00 11.82 -1.03
N VAL A 156 6.27 10.51 -0.94
CA VAL A 156 6.53 9.82 0.33
C VAL A 156 7.83 10.29 0.98
N TYR A 157 8.88 10.58 0.22
CA TYR A 157 10.12 11.13 0.77
C TYR A 157 9.91 12.44 1.52
N ASN A 158 9.04 13.29 1.01
CA ASN A 158 8.68 14.56 1.66
C ASN A 158 7.80 14.39 2.92
N MET A 159 7.31 13.17 3.18
CA MET A 159 6.49 12.82 4.33
C MET A 159 7.28 12.07 5.41
N PHE A 160 8.49 11.58 5.12
CA PHE A 160 9.29 10.91 6.14
C PHE A 160 9.59 11.86 7.30
N PRO A 161 9.34 11.44 8.55
CA PRO A 161 9.62 12.28 9.69
C PRO A 161 11.12 12.52 9.84
N ALA A 162 11.45 13.76 10.22
CA ALA A 162 12.65 14.01 10.99
C ALA A 162 12.54 13.35 12.36
N PRO A 163 13.66 13.00 12.95
CA PRO A 163 13.80 13.08 14.38
C PRO A 163 13.89 14.55 14.85
N TRP A 164 13.31 14.76 16.01
CA TRP A 164 13.27 16.04 16.72
C TRP A 164 14.70 16.53 17.04
N PRO A 165 15.03 17.83 16.89
CA PRO A 165 16.18 18.38 17.60
C PRO A 165 16.01 18.09 19.10
N GLU A 166 17.11 17.78 19.80
CA GLU A 166 17.14 17.22 21.16
C GLU A 166 16.38 18.08 22.22
N LYS A 167 16.00 19.31 21.88
CA LYS A 167 15.27 20.23 22.75
C LYS A 167 14.12 20.92 22.00
N ILE A 168 12.99 20.24 21.87
CA ILE A 168 11.71 20.91 21.58
C ILE A 168 10.84 20.89 22.86
N PRO A 169 10.43 22.06 23.39
CA PRO A 169 9.49 22.15 24.51
C PRO A 169 8.24 21.32 24.25
N ILE A 170 7.68 20.71 25.29
CA ILE A 170 6.53 19.78 25.17
C ILE A 170 5.34 20.47 24.51
N GLU A 171 5.21 21.79 24.73
CA GLU A 171 4.15 22.66 24.23
C GLU A 171 4.23 22.89 22.71
N GLY A 172 5.38 22.66 22.08
CA GLY A 172 5.60 22.83 20.64
C GLY A 172 5.38 21.57 19.80
N ARG A 173 5.05 20.44 20.43
CA ARG A 173 4.89 19.15 19.77
C ARG A 173 3.45 18.97 19.28
N THR A 174 3.09 19.60 18.16
CA THR A 174 1.81 19.31 17.47
C THR A 174 2.02 18.39 16.26
N PRO A 175 1.01 17.61 15.83
CA PRO A 175 1.09 16.77 14.63
C PRO A 175 1.48 17.55 13.37
N GLU A 176 1.06 18.81 13.26
CA GLU A 176 1.35 19.70 12.13
C GLU A 176 2.81 20.20 12.12
N ASN A 177 3.46 20.18 13.28
CA ASN A 177 4.82 20.68 13.50
C ASN A 177 5.90 19.59 13.53
N ARG A 178 5.57 18.35 13.15
CA ARG A 178 6.54 17.26 13.09
C ARG A 178 7.64 17.63 12.07
N PRO A 179 8.92 17.74 12.49
CA PRO A 179 9.97 18.14 11.56
C PRO A 179 10.18 17.06 10.48
N LYS A 180 10.79 17.43 9.34
CA LYS A 180 10.88 16.61 8.12
C LYS A 180 12.27 15.98 7.77
N ALA A 181 13.39 16.26 8.48
CA ALA A 181 14.61 15.42 8.54
C ALA A 181 15.59 15.70 9.76
N TYR A 182 16.59 14.82 10.03
CA TYR A 182 17.49 14.84 11.24
C TYR A 182 18.77 15.67 11.09
N LYS A 183 18.98 16.65 11.96
CA LYS A 183 20.25 17.37 12.12
C LYS A 183 21.23 16.61 13.03
N THR A 184 22.39 16.21 12.50
CA THR A 184 23.51 15.60 13.25
C THR A 184 24.82 16.33 12.97
N VAL A 185 25.89 15.99 13.69
CA VAL A 185 27.25 16.51 13.40
C VAL A 185 27.69 16.14 11.97
N ALA A 186 27.30 14.96 11.48
CA ALA A 186 27.58 14.50 10.11
C ALA A 186 26.50 14.91 9.08
N ASN A 187 25.43 15.57 9.52
CA ASN A 187 24.35 16.10 8.69
C ASN A 187 23.87 17.44 9.28
N PRO A 188 24.70 18.49 9.21
CA PRO A 188 24.47 19.75 9.92
C PRO A 188 23.24 20.51 9.41
N ASP A 189 22.82 20.28 8.17
CA ASP A 189 21.63 20.88 7.59
C ASP A 189 20.36 20.11 7.95
N GLY A 190 20.55 18.90 8.48
CA GLY A 190 19.49 18.02 8.84
C GLY A 190 18.68 17.49 7.68
N ILE A 191 19.24 17.47 6.47
CA ILE A 191 18.59 17.03 5.23
C ILE A 191 19.39 15.86 4.67
N PHE A 192 18.76 14.71 4.47
CA PHE A 192 19.41 13.64 3.72
C PHE A 192 19.27 13.89 2.21
N PRO A 193 20.34 13.65 1.43
CA PRO A 193 20.22 13.61 -0.02
C PRO A 193 19.25 12.49 -0.41
N LYS A 194 18.56 12.64 -1.55
CA LYS A 194 17.49 11.72 -1.98
C LYS A 194 17.96 10.28 -2.08
N GLU A 195 19.21 10.09 -2.52
CA GLU A 195 19.87 8.80 -2.66
C GLU A 195 19.94 8.08 -1.30
N LYS A 196 20.32 8.82 -0.24
CA LYS A 196 20.39 8.29 1.11
C LYS A 196 19.03 8.01 1.72
N ILE A 197 18.01 8.81 1.37
CA ILE A 197 16.62 8.52 1.73
C ILE A 197 16.16 7.23 1.05
N TYR A 198 16.42 7.09 -0.25
CA TYR A 198 16.07 5.89 -1.00
C TYR A 198 16.67 4.63 -0.37
N GLU A 199 18.00 4.61 -0.18
CA GLU A 199 18.74 3.49 0.41
C GLU A 199 18.20 3.05 1.77
N ARG A 200 17.76 4.00 2.58
CA ARG A 200 17.22 3.75 3.93
C ARG A 200 15.73 3.47 3.95
N SER A 201 15.02 3.76 2.87
CA SER A 201 13.58 3.55 2.76
C SER A 201 13.24 2.15 2.28
N LEU A 202 12.01 1.75 2.55
CA LEU A 202 11.43 0.50 2.03
C LEU A 202 11.47 0.43 0.49
N PHE A 203 11.52 1.58 -0.21
CA PHE A 203 11.56 1.61 -1.67
C PHE A 203 12.82 1.00 -2.29
N SER A 204 13.93 0.93 -1.55
CA SER A 204 15.20 0.31 -2.00
C SER A 204 15.26 -1.20 -1.80
N ILE A 205 14.18 -1.83 -1.32
CA ILE A 205 14.15 -3.27 -1.14
C ILE A 205 14.12 -4.00 -2.50
N ARG A 206 14.85 -5.11 -2.57
CA ARG A 206 14.91 -6.02 -3.72
C ARG A 206 13.66 -6.89 -3.76
N CYS A 207 12.58 -6.37 -4.36
CA CYS A 207 11.30 -7.06 -4.41
C CYS A 207 11.32 -8.37 -5.21
N ASP A 208 12.30 -8.57 -6.08
CA ASP A 208 12.58 -9.83 -6.75
C ASP A 208 12.88 -11.00 -5.78
N LEU A 209 13.27 -10.71 -4.53
CA LEU A 209 13.49 -11.72 -3.49
C LEU A 209 12.22 -12.09 -2.71
N TYR A 210 11.09 -11.40 -2.95
CA TYR A 210 9.86 -11.51 -2.17
C TYR A 210 8.60 -11.75 -3.03
N LEU A 211 8.78 -11.99 -4.33
CA LEU A 211 7.71 -12.22 -5.31
C LEU A 211 7.70 -13.66 -5.81
#